data_AF-A0A7Y9RGZ8-F1
#
_entry.id   AF-A0A7Y9RGZ8-F1
#
_cell.length_a   1.000
_cell.length_b   1.000
_cell.length_c   1.000
_cell.angle_alpha   90.00
_cell.angle_beta   90.00
_cell.angle_gamma   90.00
#
_symmetry.space_group_name_H-M   'P 1'
#
loop_
_entity.id
_entity.type
_entity.pdbx_description
1 polymer ?
#
loop_
_entity_poly.entity_id
_entity_poly.type
_entity_poly.pdbx_seq_one_letter_code
_entity_poly.pdbx_strand_id
1 'polypeptide(L)'
;MMVDSLPKRRRAKAKNRKFYVVGLGGFHTAPGWEMDNLATLTGGRLVLIPPRERGFVSFPETPRLVIDKSLGRAPADWELFHDYRLVSDRMKSLLETLDLEGVRFVRCETQYRDGRAAPAYWLCDIVRVLDAVDEAKSVLEIEYRTPDRKVYNLSRRSSLVFKEDSVGAAHIFRLAFYPMVVCDQVLKDACKEAGIRGIGFTDATKY
;
A
#
# COMPACT_ATOMS: atom_id res chain seq x y z
N MET A 1 -35.95 29.17 41.57
CA MET A 1 -35.03 28.94 40.43
C MET A 1 -33.84 28.15 40.96
N MET A 2 -33.70 26.89 40.57
CA MET A 2 -32.48 26.11 40.77
C MET A 2 -32.02 25.69 39.38
N VAL A 3 -30.88 26.23 38.95
CA VAL A 3 -30.19 25.82 37.73
C VAL A 3 -29.29 24.66 38.10
N ASP A 4 -29.71 23.47 37.70
CA ASP A 4 -28.93 22.25 37.83
C ASP A 4 -27.85 22.23 36.72
N SER A 5 -26.59 22.41 37.11
CA SER A 5 -25.47 22.40 36.18
C SER A 5 -25.06 20.97 35.83
N LEU A 6 -25.30 20.57 34.59
CA LEU A 6 -24.88 19.27 34.04
C LEU A 6 -23.36 19.06 34.13
N PRO A 7 -22.89 17.85 34.47
CA PRO A 7 -21.46 17.58 34.62
C PRO A 7 -20.73 17.62 33.27
N LYS A 8 -19.61 18.36 33.23
CA LYS A 8 -18.69 18.41 32.07
C LYS A 8 -18.20 17.00 31.74
N ARG A 9 -18.62 16.47 30.59
CA ARG A 9 -18.05 15.27 29.95
C ARG A 9 -16.52 15.46 29.85
N ARG A 10 -15.76 14.64 30.58
CA ARG A 10 -14.32 14.46 30.39
C ARG A 10 -14.07 14.10 28.92
N ARG A 11 -13.51 15.00 28.13
CA ARG A 11 -12.98 14.67 26.80
C ARG A 11 -11.91 13.60 27.02
N ALA A 12 -12.18 12.37 26.60
CA ALA A 12 -11.16 11.35 26.52
C ALA A 12 -10.02 11.90 25.65
N LYS A 13 -8.78 11.80 26.13
CA LYS A 13 -7.59 12.12 25.32
C LYS A 13 -7.69 11.28 24.05
N ALA A 14 -7.72 11.90 22.88
CA ALA A 14 -7.72 11.17 21.62
C ALA A 14 -6.51 10.24 21.63
N LYS A 15 -6.76 8.94 21.43
CA LYS A 15 -5.70 7.95 21.37
C LYS A 15 -4.86 8.26 20.12
N ASN A 16 -3.54 8.37 20.27
CA ASN A 16 -2.65 8.60 19.12
C ASN A 16 -2.96 7.58 18.03
N ARG A 17 -3.03 8.06 16.78
CA ARG A 17 -3.30 7.22 15.63
C ARG A 17 -2.15 6.22 15.49
N LYS A 18 -2.49 4.98 15.13
CA LYS A 18 -1.50 3.92 14.93
C LYS A 18 -1.24 3.74 13.45
N PHE A 19 0.02 3.53 13.12
CA PHE A 19 0.50 3.34 11.76
C PHE A 19 1.18 1.99 11.61
N TYR A 20 1.09 1.45 10.41
CA TYR A 20 1.58 0.14 10.04
C TYR A 20 2.35 0.22 8.73
N VAL A 21 3.53 -0.38 8.69
CA VAL A 21 4.22 -0.65 7.44
C VAL A 21 3.49 -1.79 6.74
N VAL A 22 3.09 -1.54 5.49
CA VAL A 22 2.38 -2.52 4.65
C VAL A 22 3.40 -3.40 3.94
N GLY A 23 3.35 -4.69 4.26
CA GLY A 23 4.18 -5.74 3.67
C GLY A 23 3.36 -6.78 2.92
N LEU A 24 4.04 -7.86 2.53
CA LEU A 24 3.38 -9.07 2.06
C LEU A 24 2.94 -9.92 3.25
N GLY A 25 1.76 -10.53 3.13
CA GLY A 25 1.26 -11.54 4.06
C GLY A 25 2.06 -12.84 3.99
N GLY A 26 1.96 -13.67 5.02
CA GLY A 26 2.80 -14.86 5.25
C GLY A 26 2.58 -16.05 4.30
N PHE A 27 2.51 -15.83 3.00
CA PHE A 27 2.52 -16.92 2.02
C PHE A 27 3.93 -17.45 1.85
N HIS A 28 4.07 -18.77 1.93
CA HIS A 28 5.32 -19.49 1.67
C HIS A 28 5.44 -19.97 0.22
N THR A 29 4.39 -19.79 -0.58
CA THR A 29 4.32 -20.22 -1.99
C THR A 29 4.14 -19.02 -2.92
N ALA A 30 4.87 -19.05 -4.04
CA ALA A 30 4.77 -18.05 -5.09
C ALA A 30 3.38 -18.08 -5.73
N PRO A 31 2.84 -16.91 -6.12
CA PRO A 31 1.57 -16.87 -6.81
C PRO A 31 1.73 -17.37 -8.26
N GLY A 32 0.76 -18.15 -8.71
CA GLY A 32 0.73 -18.77 -10.04
C GLY A 32 0.03 -17.86 -11.04
N TRP A 33 0.71 -16.80 -11.44
CA TRP A 33 0.26 -15.92 -12.53
C TRP A 33 1.45 -15.28 -13.23
N GLU A 34 1.20 -14.81 -14.44
CA GLU A 34 2.14 -14.01 -15.23
C GLU A 34 1.42 -12.83 -15.88
N MET A 35 2.19 -11.79 -16.19
CA MET A 35 1.73 -10.69 -17.04
C MET A 35 2.19 -10.98 -18.46
N ASP A 36 1.29 -11.46 -19.34
CA ASP A 36 1.67 -12.05 -20.63
C ASP A 36 2.34 -11.03 -21.57
N ASN A 37 1.92 -9.77 -21.50
CA ASN A 37 2.38 -8.67 -22.34
C ASN A 37 3.31 -7.71 -21.58
N LEU A 38 3.98 -8.21 -20.54
CA LEU A 38 4.89 -7.40 -19.73
C LEU A 38 5.92 -6.64 -20.57
N ALA A 39 6.52 -7.30 -21.57
CA ALA A 39 7.51 -6.66 -22.45
C ALA A 39 6.96 -5.45 -23.20
N THR A 40 5.69 -5.50 -23.63
CA THR A 40 5.00 -4.38 -24.26
C THR A 40 4.72 -3.27 -23.24
N LEU A 41 4.22 -3.63 -22.05
CA LEU A 41 3.95 -2.66 -20.97
C LEU A 41 5.20 -1.91 -20.51
N THR A 42 6.35 -2.58 -20.48
CA THR A 42 7.63 -2.00 -20.01
C THR A 42 8.44 -1.32 -21.10
N GLY A 43 8.00 -1.38 -22.37
CA GLY A 43 8.80 -0.93 -23.51
C GLY A 43 10.13 -1.68 -23.60
N GLY A 44 10.13 -2.99 -23.31
CA GLY A 44 11.29 -3.87 -23.34
C GLY A 44 12.17 -3.84 -22.08
N ARG A 45 11.82 -3.08 -21.04
CA ARG A 45 12.54 -3.10 -19.75
C ARG A 45 12.18 -4.35 -18.94
N LEU A 46 13.07 -4.75 -18.03
CA LEU A 46 12.85 -5.91 -17.15
C LEU A 46 11.73 -5.70 -16.12
N VAL A 47 11.52 -4.46 -15.70
CA VAL A 47 10.58 -4.12 -14.62
C VAL A 47 9.67 -2.96 -15.03
N LEU A 48 8.45 -3.01 -14.52
CA LEU A 48 7.45 -1.96 -14.67
C LEU A 48 7.58 -0.99 -13.49
N ILE A 49 8.02 0.22 -13.77
CA ILE A 49 8.29 1.25 -12.77
C ILE A 49 7.30 2.41 -12.99
N PRO A 50 6.71 2.97 -11.94
CA PRO A 50 5.87 4.16 -12.05
C PRO A 50 6.66 5.39 -12.53
N PRO A 51 5.98 6.37 -13.17
CA PRO A 51 6.58 7.66 -13.42
C PRO A 51 6.97 8.35 -12.10
N ARG A 52 7.81 9.39 -12.18
CA ARG A 52 8.27 10.12 -10.99
C ARG A 52 7.13 10.64 -10.11
N GLU A 53 6.06 11.10 -10.73
CA GLU A 53 4.84 11.62 -10.06
C GLU A 53 3.91 10.51 -9.56
N ARG A 54 4.30 9.23 -9.72
CA ARG A 54 3.49 8.05 -9.42
C ARG A 54 2.26 7.89 -10.32
N GLY A 55 1.57 6.77 -10.18
CA GLY A 55 0.41 6.41 -10.99
C GLY A 55 0.82 5.67 -12.25
N PHE A 56 0.07 5.89 -13.33
CA PHE A 56 0.21 5.12 -14.57
C PHE A 56 0.42 6.05 -15.76
N VAL A 57 1.30 5.64 -16.66
CA VAL A 57 1.33 6.17 -18.03
C VAL A 57 0.21 5.50 -18.83
N SER A 58 -0.12 6.06 -20.00
CA SER A 58 -0.94 5.32 -20.97
C SER A 58 -0.16 4.10 -21.44
N PHE A 59 -0.65 2.90 -21.15
CA PHE A 59 -0.04 1.68 -21.66
C PHE A 59 -0.33 1.51 -23.15
N PRO A 60 0.61 0.93 -23.93
CA PRO A 60 0.40 0.62 -25.34
C PRO A 60 -0.66 -0.49 -25.54
N GLU A 61 -0.83 -1.35 -24.54
CA GLU A 61 -1.84 -2.41 -24.50
C GLU A 61 -2.44 -2.50 -23.09
N THR A 62 -3.66 -3.04 -22.97
CA THR A 62 -4.25 -3.39 -21.67
C THR A 62 -3.35 -4.42 -20.97
N PRO A 63 -3.02 -4.26 -19.68
CA PRO A 63 -2.29 -5.29 -18.94
C PRO A 63 -3.06 -6.61 -18.94
N ARG A 64 -2.39 -7.72 -19.26
CA ARG A 64 -3.00 -9.05 -19.36
C ARG A 64 -2.44 -10.00 -18.32
N LEU A 65 -3.28 -10.36 -17.36
CA LEU A 65 -2.96 -11.28 -16.29
C LEU A 65 -3.44 -12.69 -16.64
N VAL A 66 -2.49 -13.62 -16.79
CA VAL A 66 -2.80 -15.04 -16.98
C VAL A 66 -2.57 -15.79 -15.67
N ILE A 67 -3.62 -16.39 -15.13
CA ILE A 67 -3.57 -17.21 -13.92
C ILE A 67 -3.31 -18.67 -14.33
N ASP A 68 -2.27 -19.25 -13.75
CA ASP A 68 -1.88 -20.63 -14.01
C ASP A 68 -1.53 -21.35 -12.70
N LYS A 69 -2.35 -22.35 -12.38
CA LYS A 69 -2.16 -23.20 -11.20
C LYS A 69 -0.88 -24.04 -11.26
N SER A 70 -0.34 -24.27 -12.46
CA SER A 70 0.94 -24.98 -12.63
C SER A 70 2.13 -24.14 -12.14
N LEU A 71 1.98 -22.81 -12.12
CA LEU A 71 3.01 -21.87 -11.66
C LEU A 71 2.98 -21.63 -10.15
N GLY A 72 1.85 -21.90 -9.47
CA GLY A 72 1.75 -21.69 -8.03
C GLY A 72 0.33 -21.51 -7.50
N ARG A 73 0.21 -20.86 -6.34
CA ARG A 73 -1.09 -20.61 -5.68
C ARG A 73 -1.93 -19.60 -6.46
N ALA A 74 -3.24 -19.62 -6.29
CA ALA A 74 -4.07 -18.51 -6.80
C ALA A 74 -3.59 -17.16 -6.24
N PRO A 75 -3.66 -16.07 -7.04
CA PRO A 75 -3.37 -14.73 -6.54
C PRO A 75 -4.27 -14.38 -5.34
N ALA A 76 -3.73 -13.63 -4.41
CA ALA A 76 -4.41 -13.07 -3.25
C ALA A 76 -4.99 -11.70 -3.60
N ASP A 77 -5.46 -10.96 -2.60
CA ASP A 77 -6.06 -9.64 -2.81
C ASP A 77 -5.03 -8.52 -2.89
N TRP A 78 -3.81 -8.81 -2.43
CA TRP A 78 -2.67 -7.91 -2.43
C TRP A 78 -1.42 -8.71 -2.78
N GLU A 79 -0.91 -8.49 -3.98
CA GLU A 79 0.32 -9.09 -4.50
C GLU A 79 1.34 -8.01 -4.85
N LEU A 80 2.62 -8.34 -4.70
CA LEU A 80 3.70 -7.52 -5.22
C LEU A 80 3.78 -7.69 -6.74
N PHE A 81 3.86 -6.59 -7.47
CA PHE A 81 4.18 -6.61 -8.90
C PHE A 81 5.09 -5.43 -9.21
N HIS A 82 6.40 -5.68 -9.24
CA HIS A 82 7.43 -4.65 -9.32
C HIS A 82 7.17 -3.53 -8.28
N ASP A 83 7.22 -2.26 -8.68
CA ASP A 83 6.98 -1.12 -7.79
C ASP A 83 5.47 -0.82 -7.56
N TYR A 84 4.60 -1.55 -8.25
CA TYR A 84 3.15 -1.52 -8.11
C TYR A 84 2.65 -2.60 -7.16
N ARG A 85 1.33 -2.71 -7.07
CA ARG A 85 0.61 -3.86 -6.52
C ARG A 85 -0.30 -4.43 -7.59
N LEU A 86 -0.55 -5.72 -7.50
CA LEU A 86 -1.67 -6.36 -8.17
C LEU A 86 -2.73 -6.64 -7.10
N VAL A 87 -3.93 -6.11 -7.28
CA VAL A 87 -5.01 -6.17 -6.28
C VAL A 87 -6.28 -6.75 -6.86
N SER A 88 -7.03 -7.48 -6.02
CA SER A 88 -8.36 -7.98 -6.40
C SER A 88 -9.39 -6.85 -6.41
N ASP A 89 -10.54 -7.10 -7.04
CA ASP A 89 -11.64 -6.15 -7.11
C ASP A 89 -12.15 -5.68 -5.73
N ARG A 90 -12.19 -6.59 -4.75
CA ARG A 90 -12.59 -6.25 -3.37
C ARG A 90 -11.56 -5.38 -2.64
N MET A 91 -10.26 -5.59 -2.90
CA MET A 91 -9.22 -4.73 -2.32
C MET A 91 -9.22 -3.34 -2.97
N LYS A 92 -9.43 -3.27 -4.29
CA LYS A 92 -9.65 -2.00 -5.00
C LYS A 92 -10.80 -1.22 -4.37
N SER A 93 -11.97 -1.84 -4.24
CA SER A 93 -13.18 -1.18 -3.70
C SER A 93 -12.95 -0.65 -2.27
N LEU A 94 -12.25 -1.42 -1.44
CA LEU A 94 -11.89 -1.02 -0.08
C LEU A 94 -10.96 0.19 -0.07
N LEU A 95 -9.92 0.19 -0.93
CA LEU A 95 -9.00 1.31 -1.06
C LEU A 95 -9.69 2.59 -1.57
N GLU A 96 -10.58 2.47 -2.56
CA GLU A 96 -11.34 3.63 -3.07
C GLU A 96 -12.29 4.20 -2.00
N THR A 97 -12.90 3.33 -1.19
CA THR A 97 -13.81 3.76 -0.11
C THR A 97 -13.05 4.51 0.99
N LEU A 98 -11.85 4.06 1.34
CA LEU A 98 -11.08 4.65 2.42
C LEU A 98 -10.24 5.85 1.98
N ASP A 99 -9.62 5.79 0.81
CA ASP A 99 -8.59 6.75 0.41
C ASP A 99 -8.44 6.87 -1.11
N LEU A 100 -9.53 7.23 -1.79
CA LEU A 100 -9.57 7.41 -3.25
C LEU A 100 -8.43 8.30 -3.79
N GLU A 101 -8.11 9.38 -3.08
CA GLU A 101 -7.06 10.31 -3.50
C GLU A 101 -5.67 9.66 -3.48
N GLY A 102 -5.42 8.71 -2.57
CA GLY A 102 -4.12 8.08 -2.35
C GLY A 102 -3.76 6.96 -3.33
N VAL A 103 -4.71 6.51 -4.15
CA VAL A 103 -4.56 5.32 -5.00
C VAL A 103 -4.94 5.59 -6.44
N ARG A 104 -4.33 4.86 -7.38
CA ARG A 104 -4.75 4.80 -8.78
C ARG A 104 -4.80 3.34 -9.21
N PHE A 105 -5.63 3.04 -10.21
CA PHE A 105 -5.82 1.69 -10.71
C PHE A 105 -5.83 1.63 -12.24
N VAL A 106 -5.34 0.52 -12.79
CA VAL A 106 -5.54 0.12 -14.18
C VAL A 106 -6.08 -1.31 -14.19
N ARG A 107 -7.16 -1.56 -14.93
CA ARG A 107 -7.77 -2.88 -15.03
C ARG A 107 -6.88 -3.83 -15.83
N CYS A 108 -6.75 -5.06 -15.36
CA CYS A 108 -6.15 -6.13 -16.15
C CYS A 108 -7.23 -6.92 -16.91
N GLU A 109 -6.96 -7.28 -18.16
CA GLU A 109 -7.61 -8.40 -18.83
C GLU A 109 -7.14 -9.68 -18.12
N THR A 110 -8.05 -10.39 -17.44
CA THR A 110 -7.68 -11.52 -16.57
C THR A 110 -8.33 -12.81 -17.05
N GLN A 111 -7.52 -13.84 -17.25
CA GLN A 111 -7.97 -15.16 -17.68
C GLN A 111 -7.15 -16.28 -17.03
N TYR A 112 -7.71 -17.49 -16.98
CA TYR A 112 -6.91 -18.67 -16.71
C TYR A 112 -6.12 -19.08 -17.96
N ARG A 113 -5.02 -19.83 -17.81
CA ARG A 113 -4.20 -20.31 -18.94
C ARG A 113 -5.00 -21.10 -19.98
N ASP A 114 -6.07 -21.77 -19.57
CA ASP A 114 -6.98 -22.50 -20.46
C ASP A 114 -8.03 -21.61 -21.17
N GLY A 115 -7.90 -20.28 -21.05
CA GLY A 115 -8.78 -19.29 -21.68
C GLY A 115 -10.10 -19.05 -20.95
N ARG A 116 -10.37 -19.76 -19.83
CA ARG A 116 -11.57 -19.48 -19.03
C ARG A 116 -11.47 -18.12 -18.35
N ALA A 117 -12.63 -17.48 -18.16
CA ALA A 117 -12.73 -16.26 -17.39
C ALA A 117 -12.20 -16.46 -15.96
N ALA A 118 -11.40 -15.50 -15.50
CA ALA A 118 -10.83 -15.47 -14.16
C ALA A 118 -11.33 -14.23 -13.39
N PRO A 119 -11.18 -14.20 -12.04
CA PRO A 119 -11.52 -13.02 -11.25
C PRO A 119 -10.78 -11.77 -11.74
N ALA A 120 -11.43 -10.61 -11.67
CA ALA A 120 -10.81 -9.35 -12.08
C ALA A 120 -9.68 -8.94 -11.13
N TYR A 121 -8.58 -8.49 -11.73
CA TYR A 121 -7.44 -7.91 -11.05
C TYR A 121 -7.08 -6.55 -11.63
N TRP A 122 -6.40 -5.76 -10.81
CA TRP A 122 -6.02 -4.39 -11.13
C TRP A 122 -4.57 -4.15 -10.76
N LEU A 123 -3.82 -3.50 -11.66
CA LEU A 123 -2.61 -2.82 -11.24
C LEU A 123 -3.01 -1.66 -10.34
N CYS A 124 -2.33 -1.51 -9.20
CA CYS A 124 -2.58 -0.48 -8.22
C CYS A 124 -1.27 0.26 -7.92
N ASP A 125 -1.32 1.59 -7.95
CA ASP A 125 -0.29 2.42 -7.37
C ASP A 125 -0.81 3.21 -6.17
N ILE A 126 0.05 3.37 -5.17
CA ILE A 126 -0.15 4.25 -4.03
C ILE A 126 0.61 5.51 -4.40
N VAL A 127 -0.14 6.54 -4.81
CA VAL A 127 0.40 7.74 -5.46
C VAL A 127 0.77 8.84 -4.47
N ARG A 128 0.17 8.83 -3.28
CA ARG A 128 0.51 9.81 -2.24
C ARG A 128 1.88 9.49 -1.63
N VAL A 129 2.78 10.47 -1.69
CA VAL A 129 4.11 10.42 -1.07
C VAL A 129 4.20 11.54 -0.04
N LEU A 130 4.53 11.21 1.22
CA LEU A 130 4.56 12.16 2.33
C LEU A 130 5.91 12.18 3.04
N ASP A 131 6.37 13.39 3.39
CA ASP A 131 7.36 13.61 4.45
C ASP A 131 6.64 13.63 5.81
N ALA A 132 6.25 12.43 6.25
CA ALA A 132 5.41 12.24 7.43
C ALA A 132 6.17 11.75 8.67
N VAL A 133 7.45 11.37 8.57
CA VAL A 133 8.18 10.84 9.73
C VAL A 133 8.59 11.98 10.66
N ASP A 134 8.28 11.83 11.95
CA ASP A 134 8.80 12.66 13.03
C ASP A 134 10.19 12.17 13.40
N GLU A 135 11.21 12.67 12.71
CA GLU A 135 12.62 12.27 12.89
C GLU A 135 13.11 12.51 14.31
N ALA A 136 12.56 13.49 15.03
CA ALA A 136 12.94 13.78 16.41
C ALA A 136 12.37 12.78 17.42
N LYS A 137 11.26 12.10 17.07
CA LYS A 137 10.61 11.09 17.93
C LYS A 137 10.81 9.65 17.44
N SER A 138 11.45 9.48 16.29
CA SER A 138 11.67 8.18 15.68
C SER A 138 13.07 7.65 16.01
N VAL A 139 13.21 6.33 15.99
CA VAL A 139 14.50 5.64 16.03
C VAL A 139 14.76 5.10 14.63
N LEU A 140 15.64 5.75 13.88
CA LEU A 140 16.05 5.35 12.54
C LEU A 140 17.42 5.91 12.21
N GLU A 141 18.08 5.29 11.24
CA GLU A 141 19.29 5.83 10.65
C GLU A 141 18.93 6.69 9.42
N ILE A 142 19.58 7.84 9.30
CA ILE A 142 19.41 8.76 8.19
C ILE A 142 20.76 8.91 7.51
N GLU A 143 20.82 8.50 6.24
CA GLU A 143 21.99 8.65 5.41
C GLU A 143 21.81 9.84 4.45
N TYR A 144 22.91 10.55 4.18
CA TYR A 144 22.94 11.65 3.22
C TYR A 144 23.78 11.23 2.02
N ARG A 145 23.11 10.94 0.89
CA ARG A 145 23.81 10.59 -0.37
C ARG A 145 24.45 11.82 -1.02
N THR A 146 23.85 12.98 -0.80
CA THR A 146 24.38 14.32 -1.06
C THR A 146 23.92 15.23 0.09
N PRO A 147 24.51 16.44 0.27
CA PRO A 147 24.13 17.34 1.36
C PRO A 147 22.62 17.67 1.44
N ASP A 148 21.93 17.62 0.30
CA ASP A 148 20.52 17.93 0.11
C ASP A 148 19.62 16.70 -0.05
N ARG A 149 20.18 15.48 -0.09
CA ARG A 149 19.43 14.25 -0.36
C ARG A 149 19.62 13.21 0.74
N LYS A 150 18.73 13.28 1.73
CA LYS A 150 18.61 12.23 2.75
C LYS A 150 17.83 11.02 2.25
N VAL A 151 18.15 9.86 2.80
CA VAL A 151 17.42 8.60 2.67
C VAL A 151 17.33 7.95 4.04
N TYR A 152 16.23 7.23 4.33
CA TYR A 152 16.15 6.44 5.55
C TYR A 152 16.79 5.08 5.34
N ASN A 153 17.64 4.68 6.28
CA ASN A 153 18.11 3.31 6.41
C ASN A 153 17.32 2.64 7.53
N LEU A 154 16.31 1.86 7.13
CA LEU A 154 15.41 1.18 8.04
C LEU A 154 15.88 -0.25 8.28
N SER A 155 16.00 -0.62 9.55
CA SER A 155 16.32 -1.98 9.99
C SER A 155 15.21 -2.51 10.90
N ARG A 156 15.28 -3.79 11.30
CA ARG A 156 14.31 -4.42 12.23
C ARG A 156 14.32 -3.86 13.68
N ARG A 157 15.01 -2.73 13.88
CA ARG A 157 15.12 -2.02 15.16
C ARG A 157 14.58 -0.61 15.03
N SER A 158 13.99 -0.26 13.89
CA SER A 158 13.49 1.07 13.64
C SER A 158 12.13 1.27 14.31
N SER A 159 11.92 2.45 14.86
CA SER A 159 10.64 2.87 15.42
C SER A 159 10.24 4.17 14.77
N LEU A 160 9.21 4.13 13.93
CA LEU A 160 8.71 5.28 13.18
C LEU A 160 7.52 5.90 13.91
N VAL A 161 7.65 7.18 14.22
CA VAL A 161 6.56 8.04 14.69
C VAL A 161 6.22 8.99 13.56
N PHE A 162 4.92 9.26 13.36
CA PHE A 162 4.45 10.10 12.27
C PHE A 162 3.90 11.44 12.77
N LYS A 163 4.15 12.50 12.00
CA LYS A 163 3.56 13.83 12.18
C LYS A 163 2.11 13.79 11.71
N GLU A 164 1.16 13.84 12.65
CA GLU A 164 -0.28 13.77 12.34
C GLU A 164 -0.69 14.86 11.33
N ASP A 165 -0.17 16.08 11.48
CA ASP A 165 -0.47 17.19 10.57
C ASP A 165 0.03 16.94 9.14
N SER A 166 1.17 16.24 8.97
CA SER A 166 1.67 15.83 7.66
C SER A 166 0.86 14.71 7.03
N VAL A 167 0.31 13.80 7.85
CA VAL A 167 -0.51 12.67 7.37
C VAL A 167 -1.93 13.15 7.02
N GLY A 168 -2.51 14.03 7.82
CA GLY A 168 -3.87 14.52 7.66
C GLY A 168 -4.88 13.36 7.57
N ALA A 169 -5.77 13.41 6.58
CA ALA A 169 -6.80 12.40 6.38
C ALA A 169 -6.32 11.13 5.63
N ALA A 170 -5.05 11.05 5.21
CA ALA A 170 -4.56 9.92 4.42
C ALA A 170 -4.57 8.61 5.23
N HIS A 171 -5.18 7.56 4.70
CA HIS A 171 -5.18 6.22 5.29
C HIS A 171 -4.09 5.32 4.71
N ILE A 172 -3.57 5.64 3.52
CA ILE A 172 -2.44 4.96 2.87
C ILE A 172 -1.55 5.95 2.12
N PHE A 173 -0.23 5.77 2.25
CA PHE A 173 0.76 6.64 1.61
C PHE A 173 2.13 5.96 1.53
N ARG A 174 3.06 6.56 0.79
CA ARG A 174 4.48 6.21 0.76
C ARG A 174 5.31 7.24 1.50
N LEU A 175 6.46 6.84 2.05
CA LEU A 175 7.39 7.80 2.64
C LEU A 175 8.27 8.44 1.58
N ALA A 176 8.54 9.73 1.74
CA ALA A 176 9.38 10.51 0.82
C ALA A 176 10.83 10.01 0.73
N PHE A 177 11.40 9.55 1.85
CA PHE A 177 12.83 9.20 1.94
C PHE A 177 13.11 7.70 2.04
N TYR A 178 12.07 6.87 1.95
CA TYR A 178 12.16 5.41 1.79
C TYR A 178 10.81 4.88 1.28
N PRO A 179 10.69 4.39 0.03
CA PRO A 179 9.41 4.27 -0.68
C PRO A 179 8.50 3.10 -0.22
N MET A 180 8.59 2.71 1.05
CA MET A 180 7.65 1.80 1.70
C MET A 180 6.25 2.39 1.76
N VAL A 181 5.25 1.50 1.79
CA VAL A 181 3.85 1.86 1.97
C VAL A 181 3.50 1.79 3.45
N VAL A 182 2.84 2.82 3.95
CA VAL A 182 2.34 2.93 5.32
C VAL A 182 0.83 3.10 5.27
N CYS A 183 0.12 2.46 6.20
CA CYS A 183 -1.30 2.70 6.41
C CYS A 183 -1.60 2.97 7.88
N ASP A 184 -2.80 3.45 8.17
CA ASP A 184 -3.27 3.62 9.54
C ASP A 184 -4.07 2.41 10.05
N GLN A 185 -4.53 2.52 11.30
CA GLN A 185 -5.38 1.52 11.94
C GLN A 185 -6.70 1.28 11.22
N VAL A 186 -7.30 2.31 10.61
CA VAL A 186 -8.60 2.21 9.94
C VAL A 186 -8.49 1.27 8.74
N LEU A 187 -7.48 1.46 7.90
CA LEU A 187 -7.26 0.57 6.75
C LEU A 187 -6.95 -0.86 7.18
N LYS A 188 -6.09 -1.02 8.19
CA LYS A 188 -5.77 -2.35 8.73
C LYS A 188 -7.02 -3.09 9.21
N ASP A 189 -7.86 -2.42 10.00
CA ASP A 189 -9.07 -3.03 10.56
C ASP A 189 -10.07 -3.36 9.46
N ALA A 190 -10.26 -2.46 8.48
CA ALA A 190 -11.10 -2.71 7.32
C ALA A 190 -10.62 -3.92 6.51
N CYS A 191 -9.30 -4.04 6.25
CA CYS A 191 -8.75 -5.21 5.57
C CYS A 191 -9.00 -6.51 6.35
N LYS A 192 -8.86 -6.46 7.67
CA LYS A 192 -9.10 -7.62 8.54
C LYS A 192 -10.58 -8.02 8.53
N GLU A 193 -11.48 -7.06 8.66
CA GLU A 193 -12.93 -7.27 8.66
C GLU A 193 -13.42 -7.84 7.32
N ALA A 194 -12.90 -7.31 6.20
CA ALA A 194 -13.21 -7.79 4.86
C ALA A 194 -12.50 -9.11 4.48
N GLY A 195 -11.64 -9.65 5.36
CA GLY A 195 -10.88 -10.88 5.09
C GLY A 195 -9.95 -10.76 3.86
N ILE A 196 -9.35 -9.59 3.66
CA ILE A 196 -8.36 -9.34 2.61
C ILE A 196 -7.11 -10.20 2.86
N ARG A 197 -6.65 -10.92 1.83
CA ARG A 197 -5.49 -11.82 1.91
C ARG A 197 -4.28 -11.23 1.20
N GLY A 198 -3.09 -11.63 1.64
CA GLY A 198 -1.81 -11.24 1.01
C GLY A 198 -1.22 -9.92 1.47
N ILE A 199 -1.97 -9.14 2.26
CA ILE A 199 -1.46 -7.95 2.92
C ILE A 199 -0.92 -8.27 4.32
N GLY A 200 0.26 -7.73 4.65
CA GLY A 200 0.88 -7.83 5.96
C GLY A 200 0.95 -6.45 6.63
N PHE A 201 0.87 -6.41 7.96
CA PHE A 201 0.92 -5.17 8.74
C PHE A 201 1.94 -5.31 9.88
N THR A 202 3.03 -4.57 9.77
CA THR A 202 4.02 -4.45 10.85
C THR A 202 3.79 -3.14 11.58
N ASP A 203 3.67 -3.17 12.91
CA ASP A 203 3.55 -1.96 13.72
C ASP A 203 4.77 -1.06 13.45
N ALA A 204 4.53 0.17 12.99
CA ALA A 204 5.62 1.04 12.56
C ALA A 204 6.56 1.43 13.71
N THR A 205 6.12 1.31 14.97
CA THR A 205 6.95 1.51 16.17
C THR A 205 7.83 0.30 16.51
N LYS A 206 7.70 -0.79 15.75
CA LYS A 206 8.41 -2.07 15.95
C LYS A 206 8.89 -2.63 14.60
N TYR A 207 9.30 -1.75 13.69
CA TYR A 207 9.69 -2.14 12.34
C TYR A 207 11.05 -2.81 12.32
#